data_AF-A0A8T3YSD5-F1
#
_entry.id   AF-A0A8T3YSD5-F1
#
_cell.length_a   1.000
_cell.length_b   1.000
_cell.length_c   1.000
_cell.angle_alpha   90.00
_cell.angle_beta   90.00
_cell.angle_gamma   90.00
#
_symmetry.space_group_name_H-M   'P 1'
#
loop_
_entity.id
_entity.type
_entity.pdbx_description
1 polymer ?
#
loop_
_entity_poly.entity_id
_entity_poly.type
_entity_poly.pdbx_seq_one_letter_code
_entity_poly.pdbx_strand_id
1 'polypeptide(L)'
;MNSTIKNTATNNFTSSPKLLAIPKLIAIVGLTGAGKSVATEFFETKGFAKVRFGQITMDTLNEQGKEINEKNEREVREGLRKELGMGAYAIKNVPKIEALLAKGSDVVADGLYSWAEYKILKEKFGGQLNILAVQSSPAVRYQRLSERKERPLTNIEATSRDYSEIENIEKAGPIAIADYVVINNGGLDEFNAQLDKIYHNMAKGETMNKEMNNNSCCCCTSEPGNYVDVNLNSNLNQNLNSNLNQNSNSLTELNAIKTMNPMRPTKVDYYLDIAKQVCKRSTCLRRRFGAVIVTKGDKIIATGYNGAIRKAKDCLEIGVCMRQALKIPPGQRYELCKSFHAEQNAILAADPIERRGATLYLHGETVDGSPSYCEPCMMCKRTIVQGEIAKVIGRQPDGTIREWDVHEFIVEENLGKNFPKEIKDTNEFREYMKRASE
;
A
#
# COMPACT_ATOMS: atom_id res chain seq x y z
N MET A 1 40.07 22.79 -56.88
CA MET A 1 39.58 21.51 -56.32
C MET A 1 40.41 21.19 -55.09
N ASN A 2 39.73 21.00 -53.96
CA ASN A 2 40.16 20.39 -52.69
C ASN A 2 41.59 20.60 -52.17
N SER A 3 41.69 21.20 -50.98
CA SER A 3 41.89 20.48 -49.70
C SER A 3 42.75 21.28 -48.73
N THR A 4 42.29 21.43 -47.49
CA THR A 4 42.85 20.73 -46.32
C THR A 4 42.53 21.52 -45.04
N ILE A 5 41.97 20.78 -44.09
CA ILE A 5 41.46 21.16 -42.77
C ILE A 5 42.60 21.42 -41.78
N LYS A 6 42.43 22.37 -40.83
CA LYS A 6 42.90 22.24 -39.43
C LYS A 6 42.16 23.17 -38.45
N ASN A 7 41.42 22.51 -37.55
CA ASN A 7 40.99 22.83 -36.18
C ASN A 7 41.11 24.26 -35.61
N THR A 8 40.01 24.71 -34.99
CA THR A 8 40.01 25.18 -33.59
C THR A 8 38.68 24.86 -32.89
N ALA A 9 38.80 24.54 -31.60
CA ALA A 9 37.82 23.90 -30.73
C ALA A 9 36.55 24.71 -30.43
N THR A 10 35.43 23.99 -30.24
CA THR A 10 34.23 24.50 -29.55
C THR A 10 33.95 23.61 -28.35
N ASN A 11 34.19 24.14 -27.15
CA ASN A 11 33.73 23.59 -25.89
C ASN A 11 32.22 23.83 -25.76
N ASN A 12 31.40 22.78 -25.91
CA ASN A 12 29.98 22.82 -25.57
C ASN A 12 29.79 22.40 -24.11
N PHE A 13 29.51 23.37 -23.24
CA PHE A 13 28.84 23.13 -21.96
C PHE A 13 27.35 22.89 -22.24
N THR A 14 26.89 21.64 -22.13
CA THR A 14 25.46 21.31 -22.06
C THR A 14 25.06 21.15 -20.60
N SER A 15 24.58 22.22 -19.98
CA SER A 15 23.81 22.11 -18.73
C SER A 15 22.38 21.68 -19.07
N SER A 16 22.04 20.43 -18.78
CA SER A 16 20.68 19.91 -18.87
C SER A 16 19.71 20.74 -18.00
N PRO A 17 18.50 21.09 -18.48
CA PRO A 17 17.55 21.86 -17.69
C PRO A 17 17.04 21.01 -16.52
N LYS A 18 17.24 21.49 -15.28
CA LYS A 18 16.56 20.93 -14.10
C LYS A 18 15.05 21.10 -14.32
N LEU A 19 14.31 19.97 -14.39
CA LEU A 19 12.86 19.99 -14.26
C LEU A 19 12.50 20.73 -12.96
N LEU A 20 11.79 21.85 -13.06
CA LEU A 20 11.27 22.55 -11.88
C LEU A 20 10.20 21.66 -11.23
N ALA A 21 10.36 21.36 -9.95
CA ALA A 21 9.40 20.56 -9.19
C ALA A 21 8.04 21.27 -9.17
N ILE A 22 6.96 20.51 -9.38
CA ILE A 22 5.59 21.05 -9.34
C ILE A 22 5.28 21.46 -7.89
N PRO A 23 4.85 22.72 -7.64
CA PRO A 23 4.47 23.18 -6.31
C PRO A 23 3.34 22.34 -5.70
N LYS A 24 3.38 22.18 -4.38
CA LYS A 24 2.47 21.32 -3.61
C LYS A 24 1.53 22.17 -2.78
N LEU A 25 0.31 21.68 -2.63
CA LEU A 25 -0.69 22.23 -1.74
C LEU A 25 -0.95 21.23 -0.60
N ILE A 26 -0.71 21.62 0.63
CA ILE A 26 -1.08 20.83 1.81
C ILE A 26 -2.22 21.49 2.58
N ALA A 27 -3.35 20.81 2.71
CA ALA A 27 -4.49 21.29 3.48
C ALA A 27 -4.56 20.57 4.82
N ILE A 28 -4.51 21.33 5.92
CA ILE A 28 -4.50 20.77 7.27
C ILE A 28 -5.92 20.69 7.82
N VAL A 29 -6.31 19.51 8.30
CA VAL A 29 -7.60 19.22 8.90
C VAL A 29 -7.46 18.57 10.27
N GLY A 30 -8.47 18.71 11.13
CA GLY A 30 -8.50 18.13 12.46
C GLY A 30 -9.48 18.83 13.38
N LEU A 31 -9.88 18.18 14.46
CA LEU A 31 -10.76 18.76 15.47
C LEU A 31 -10.09 19.90 16.24
N THR A 32 -10.89 20.73 16.88
CA THR A 32 -10.40 21.82 17.73
C THR A 32 -9.58 21.27 18.91
N GLY A 33 -8.44 21.91 19.20
CA GLY A 33 -7.47 21.44 20.21
C GLY A 33 -6.46 20.38 19.73
N ALA A 34 -6.55 19.90 18.48
CA ALA A 34 -5.64 18.85 17.97
C ALA A 34 -4.20 19.32 17.66
N GLY A 35 -3.95 20.63 17.55
CA GLY A 35 -2.62 21.17 17.23
C GLY A 35 -2.36 21.49 15.75
N LYS A 36 -3.43 21.71 14.96
CA LYS A 36 -3.33 22.12 13.55
C LYS A 36 -2.45 23.35 13.30
N SER A 37 -2.53 24.35 14.19
CA SER A 37 -1.74 25.58 14.05
C SER A 37 -0.24 25.31 14.18
N VAL A 38 0.15 24.40 15.08
CA VAL A 38 1.55 23.95 15.22
C VAL A 38 2.03 23.26 13.95
N ALA A 39 1.20 22.40 13.36
CA ALA A 39 1.53 21.78 12.06
C ALA A 39 1.65 22.83 10.95
N THR A 40 0.80 23.85 10.93
CA THR A 40 0.89 24.95 9.95
C THR A 40 2.21 25.69 10.10
N GLU A 41 2.56 26.10 11.32
CA GLU A 41 3.81 26.80 11.63
C GLU A 41 5.03 25.97 11.22
N PHE A 42 4.99 24.65 11.45
CA PHE A 42 6.02 23.74 10.97
C PHE A 42 6.23 23.84 9.45
N PHE A 43 5.17 23.78 8.64
CA PHE A 43 5.32 23.92 7.18
C PHE A 43 5.78 25.31 6.75
N GLU A 44 5.38 26.36 7.47
CA GLU A 44 5.92 27.72 7.26
C GLU A 44 7.45 27.74 7.45
N THR A 45 7.99 27.06 8.46
CA THR A 45 9.46 26.95 8.66
C THR A 45 10.16 26.19 7.52
N LYS A 46 9.44 25.35 6.78
CA LYS A 46 9.95 24.65 5.57
C LYS A 46 9.77 25.47 4.29
N GLY A 47 9.28 26.70 4.39
CA GLY A 47 9.14 27.62 3.26
C GLY A 47 7.77 27.61 2.57
N PHE A 48 6.76 26.96 3.14
CA PHE A 48 5.40 26.97 2.58
C PHE A 48 4.74 28.33 2.82
N ALA A 49 4.08 28.86 1.78
CA ALA A 49 3.24 30.04 1.91
C ALA A 49 1.92 29.69 2.59
N LYS A 50 1.57 30.40 3.67
CA LYS A 50 0.35 30.15 4.43
C LYS A 50 -0.88 30.82 3.83
N VAL A 51 -1.95 30.03 3.72
CA VAL A 51 -3.32 30.49 3.44
C VAL A 51 -4.20 30.10 4.61
N ARG A 52 -4.54 31.07 5.47
CA ARG A 52 -5.44 30.87 6.61
C ARG A 52 -6.89 30.99 6.16
N PHE A 53 -7.64 29.89 6.13
CA PHE A 53 -9.03 29.90 5.68
C PHE A 53 -9.90 30.85 6.49
N GLY A 54 -9.73 30.85 7.82
CA GLY A 54 -10.50 31.71 8.73
C GLY A 54 -10.32 33.22 8.50
N GLN A 55 -9.25 33.64 7.81
CA GLN A 55 -8.95 35.05 7.55
C GLN A 55 -10.05 35.74 6.74
N ILE A 56 -10.73 35.02 5.84
CA ILE A 56 -11.87 35.57 5.06
C ILE A 56 -12.94 36.18 5.98
N THR A 57 -13.18 35.56 7.14
CA THR A 57 -14.19 36.05 8.09
C THR A 57 -13.78 37.41 8.63
N MET A 58 -12.50 37.56 8.99
CA MET A 58 -11.94 38.78 9.52
C MET A 58 -11.90 39.87 8.46
N ASP A 59 -11.49 39.53 7.24
CA ASP A 59 -11.43 40.44 6.11
C ASP A 59 -12.84 40.98 5.79
N THR A 60 -13.84 40.09 5.75
CA THR A 60 -15.24 40.46 5.51
C THR A 60 -15.81 41.33 6.65
N LEU A 61 -15.46 41.05 7.92
CA LEU A 61 -15.87 41.89 9.05
C LEU A 61 -15.31 43.31 8.94
N ASN A 62 -14.02 43.42 8.58
CA ASN A 62 -13.36 44.70 8.38
C ASN A 62 -13.96 45.48 7.20
N GLU A 63 -14.25 44.80 6.08
CA GLU A 63 -14.93 45.39 4.92
C GLU A 63 -16.34 45.89 5.26
N GLN A 64 -17.06 45.19 6.15
CA GLN A 64 -18.38 45.58 6.63
C GLN A 64 -18.33 46.62 7.78
N GLY A 65 -17.13 47.00 8.25
CA GLY A 65 -16.96 47.90 9.39
C GLY A 65 -17.55 47.37 10.70
N LYS A 66 -17.69 46.05 10.85
CA LYS A 66 -18.27 45.42 12.04
C LYS A 66 -17.19 45.14 13.08
N GLU A 67 -17.52 45.31 14.35
CA GLU A 67 -16.63 44.97 15.46
C GLU A 67 -16.33 43.45 15.49
N ILE A 68 -15.10 43.09 15.83
CA ILE A 68 -14.67 41.70 15.95
C ILE A 68 -15.20 41.11 17.27
N ASN A 69 -16.27 40.34 17.18
CA ASN A 69 -16.82 39.57 18.28
C ASN A 69 -17.47 38.26 17.77
N GLU A 70 -17.73 37.30 18.66
CA GLU A 70 -18.24 35.98 18.29
C GLU A 70 -19.56 36.03 17.51
N LYS A 71 -20.46 36.94 17.89
CA LYS A 71 -21.76 37.12 17.24
C LYS A 71 -21.57 37.53 15.78
N ASN A 72 -20.74 38.53 15.52
CA ASN A 72 -20.47 39.04 14.19
C ASN A 72 -19.67 38.02 13.34
N GLU A 73 -18.65 37.37 13.92
CA GLU A 73 -17.91 36.27 13.26
C GLU A 73 -18.83 35.12 12.83
N ARG A 74 -19.82 34.79 13.67
CA ARG A 74 -20.82 33.76 13.37
C ARG A 74 -21.76 34.20 12.24
N GLU A 75 -22.27 35.42 12.31
CA GLU A 75 -23.15 35.99 11.28
C GLU A 75 -22.48 35.98 9.90
N VAL A 76 -21.22 36.41 9.81
CA VAL A 76 -20.45 36.38 8.55
C VAL A 76 -20.23 34.95 8.06
N ARG A 77 -19.85 34.02 8.94
CA ARG A 77 -19.66 32.60 8.59
C ARG A 77 -20.93 31.97 8.03
N GLU A 78 -22.06 32.21 8.69
CA GLU A 78 -23.37 31.68 8.28
C GLU A 78 -23.85 32.35 6.99
N GLY A 79 -23.64 33.66 6.84
CA GLY A 79 -23.97 34.41 5.62
C GLY A 79 -23.21 33.91 4.41
N LEU A 80 -21.89 33.75 4.50
CA LEU A 80 -21.06 33.22 3.41
C LEU A 80 -21.49 31.82 2.99
N ARG A 81 -21.89 30.96 3.94
CA ARG A 81 -22.39 29.61 3.65
C ARG A 81 -23.79 29.61 3.06
N LYS A 82 -24.63 30.58 3.42
CA LYS A 82 -25.96 30.74 2.81
C LYS A 82 -25.84 31.18 1.35
N GLU A 83 -24.88 32.04 1.04
CA GLU A 83 -24.65 32.55 -0.32
C GLU A 83 -23.93 31.53 -1.22
N LEU A 84 -22.81 30.98 -0.76
CA LEU A 84 -21.89 30.17 -1.59
C LEU A 84 -21.91 28.68 -1.24
N GLY A 85 -22.78 28.27 -0.31
CA GLY A 85 -22.85 26.91 0.21
C GLY A 85 -21.73 26.56 1.20
N MET A 86 -21.71 25.30 1.63
CA MET A 86 -20.75 24.79 2.62
C MET A 86 -19.28 24.82 2.15
N GLY A 87 -19.03 25.11 0.88
CA GLY A 87 -17.73 25.28 0.26
C GLY A 87 -17.19 26.72 0.23
N ALA A 88 -17.91 27.69 0.80
CA ALA A 88 -17.63 29.13 0.65
C ALA A 88 -16.16 29.52 0.89
N TYR A 89 -15.53 28.97 1.93
CA TYR A 89 -14.16 29.30 2.30
C TYR A 89 -13.13 28.74 1.32
N ALA A 90 -13.40 27.56 0.74
CA ALA A 90 -12.59 27.03 -0.37
C ALA A 90 -12.70 27.94 -1.58
N ILE A 91 -13.92 28.27 -2.02
CA ILE A 91 -14.16 29.11 -3.20
C ILE A 91 -13.41 30.45 -3.09
N LYS A 92 -13.51 31.11 -1.94
CA LYS A 92 -12.87 32.41 -1.69
C LYS A 92 -11.34 32.33 -1.60
N ASN A 93 -10.75 31.21 -1.18
CA ASN A 93 -9.29 31.05 -1.10
C ASN A 93 -8.65 30.48 -2.37
N VAL A 94 -9.40 29.81 -3.25
CA VAL A 94 -8.87 29.24 -4.50
C VAL A 94 -8.03 30.25 -5.30
N PRO A 95 -8.48 31.49 -5.55
CA PRO A 95 -7.68 32.47 -6.31
C PRO A 95 -6.33 32.81 -5.64
N LYS A 96 -6.31 32.87 -4.31
CA LYS A 96 -5.09 33.14 -3.54
C LYS A 96 -4.12 31.96 -3.60
N ILE A 97 -4.65 30.73 -3.50
CA ILE A 97 -3.86 29.51 -3.62
C ILE A 97 -3.27 29.39 -5.03
N GLU A 98 -4.08 29.61 -6.08
CA GLU A 98 -3.63 29.62 -7.48
C GLU A 98 -2.51 30.63 -7.71
N ALA A 99 -2.65 31.85 -7.20
CA ALA A 99 -1.65 32.89 -7.35
C ALA A 99 -0.31 32.55 -6.67
N LEU A 100 -0.32 31.81 -5.55
CA LEU A 100 0.88 31.37 -4.85
C LEU A 100 1.54 30.19 -5.56
N LEU A 101 0.76 29.18 -5.97
CA LEU A 101 1.26 28.02 -6.71
C LEU A 101 1.84 28.45 -8.06
N ALA A 102 1.22 29.40 -8.75
CA ALA A 102 1.72 29.95 -10.02
C ALA A 102 3.07 30.68 -9.87
N LYS A 103 3.39 31.19 -8.68
CA LYS A 103 4.71 31.77 -8.35
C LYS A 103 5.78 30.73 -8.01
N GLY A 104 5.43 29.44 -8.01
CA GLY A 104 6.33 28.36 -7.65
C GLY A 104 6.42 28.07 -6.16
N SER A 105 5.56 28.69 -5.33
CA SER A 105 5.56 28.47 -3.88
C SER A 105 4.71 27.26 -3.51
N ASP A 106 5.25 26.37 -2.67
CA ASP A 106 4.43 25.41 -1.95
C ASP A 106 3.48 26.14 -0.99
N VAL A 107 2.27 25.62 -0.81
CA VAL A 107 1.20 26.30 -0.05
C VAL A 107 0.71 25.41 1.08
N VAL A 108 0.62 25.95 2.29
CA VAL A 108 -0.05 25.33 3.43
C VAL A 108 -1.38 26.05 3.69
N ALA A 109 -2.47 25.31 3.61
CA ALA A 109 -3.82 25.80 3.84
C ALA A 109 -4.27 25.42 5.26
N ASP A 110 -4.34 26.41 6.14
CA ASP A 110 -4.66 26.26 7.56
C ASP A 110 -6.18 26.26 7.75
N GLY A 111 -6.72 25.05 7.94
CA GLY A 111 -8.10 24.81 8.33
C GLY A 111 -9.02 24.47 7.17
N LEU A 112 -8.91 23.24 6.67
CA LEU A 112 -9.99 22.64 5.88
C LEU A 112 -11.15 22.29 6.83
N TYR A 113 -12.34 22.85 6.59
CA TYR A 113 -13.48 22.75 7.50
C TYR A 113 -14.45 21.65 7.09
N SER A 114 -14.81 21.54 5.81
CA SER A 114 -15.95 20.73 5.36
C SER A 114 -15.64 19.77 4.21
N TRP A 115 -16.52 18.76 4.03
CA TRP A 115 -16.48 17.85 2.88
C TRP A 115 -16.65 18.59 1.55
N ALA A 116 -17.49 19.63 1.52
CA ALA A 116 -17.68 20.46 0.34
C ALA A 116 -16.38 21.19 -0.07
N GLU A 117 -15.67 21.77 0.91
CA GLU A 117 -14.37 22.42 0.67
C GLU A 117 -13.32 21.44 0.14
N TYR A 118 -13.27 20.21 0.71
CA TYR A 118 -12.40 19.15 0.20
C TYR A 118 -12.66 18.87 -1.28
N LYS A 119 -13.92 18.66 -1.68
CA LYS A 119 -14.28 18.36 -3.07
C LYS A 119 -13.85 19.48 -4.02
N ILE A 120 -14.06 20.75 -3.64
CA ILE A 120 -13.66 21.91 -4.44
C ILE A 120 -12.14 21.96 -4.62
N LEU A 121 -11.37 21.78 -3.55
CA LEU A 121 -9.92 21.77 -3.63
C LEU A 121 -9.42 20.57 -4.44
N LYS A 122 -10.05 19.39 -4.32
CA LYS A 122 -9.67 18.20 -5.07
C LYS A 122 -9.95 18.35 -6.56
N GLU A 123 -11.07 18.96 -6.93
CA GLU A 123 -11.42 19.29 -8.31
C GLU A 123 -10.41 20.26 -8.93
N LYS A 124 -10.00 21.30 -8.18
CA LYS A 124 -9.07 22.32 -8.66
C LYS A 124 -7.60 21.90 -8.66
N PHE A 125 -7.15 21.18 -7.64
CA PHE A 125 -5.74 20.94 -7.36
C PHE A 125 -5.39 19.46 -7.21
N GLY A 126 -6.22 18.53 -7.71
CA GLY A 126 -6.16 17.12 -7.32
C GLY A 126 -4.82 16.39 -7.47
N GLY A 127 -3.95 16.82 -8.38
CA GLY A 127 -2.58 16.28 -8.56
C GLY A 127 -1.49 16.97 -7.70
N GLN A 128 -1.81 18.07 -7.01
CA GLN A 128 -0.91 18.84 -6.14
C GLN A 128 -1.41 18.84 -4.67
N LEU A 129 -2.69 18.56 -4.44
CA LEU A 129 -3.35 18.59 -3.14
C LEU A 129 -3.01 17.35 -2.33
N ASN A 130 -2.51 17.59 -1.12
CA ASN A 130 -2.30 16.62 -0.06
C ASN A 130 -3.10 17.05 1.17
N ILE A 131 -3.82 16.13 1.79
CA ILE A 131 -4.58 16.36 3.01
C ILE A 131 -3.81 15.80 4.20
N LEU A 132 -3.58 16.64 5.20
CA LEU A 132 -2.94 16.26 6.46
C LEU A 132 -3.94 16.35 7.61
N ALA A 133 -4.33 15.20 8.16
CA ALA A 133 -5.13 15.13 9.38
C ALA A 133 -4.23 15.19 10.62
N VAL A 134 -4.51 16.14 11.50
CA VAL A 134 -3.92 16.23 12.83
C VAL A 134 -4.93 15.74 13.85
N GLN A 135 -4.60 14.65 14.56
CA GLN A 135 -5.50 13.97 15.47
C GLN A 135 -4.93 13.89 16.88
N SER A 136 -5.78 14.17 17.87
CA SER A 136 -5.50 13.97 19.30
C SER A 136 -6.72 13.36 19.96
N SER A 137 -6.52 12.58 21.02
CA SER A 137 -7.61 12.02 21.81
C SER A 137 -8.49 13.13 22.40
N PRO A 138 -9.80 12.90 22.61
CA PRO A 138 -10.67 13.88 23.25
C PRO A 138 -10.13 14.36 24.60
N ALA A 139 -9.62 13.45 25.44
CA ALA A 139 -9.03 13.80 26.74
C ALA A 139 -7.89 14.83 26.61
N VAL A 140 -6.93 14.58 25.70
CA VAL A 140 -5.79 15.49 25.46
C VAL A 140 -6.27 16.84 24.90
N ARG A 141 -7.22 16.83 23.96
CA ARG A 141 -7.76 18.08 23.38
C ARG A 141 -8.50 18.89 24.41
N TYR A 142 -9.34 18.27 25.23
CA TYR A 142 -10.16 18.96 26.22
C TYR A 142 -9.29 19.59 27.29
N GLN A 143 -8.25 18.88 27.76
CA GLN A 143 -7.25 19.46 28.66
C GLN A 143 -6.59 20.71 28.05
N ARG A 144 -6.09 20.61 26.81
CA ARG A 144 -5.48 21.75 26.10
C ARG A 144 -6.44 22.93 25.92
N LEU A 145 -7.73 22.65 25.68
CA LEU A 145 -8.76 23.67 25.50
C LEU A 145 -9.17 24.33 26.82
N SER A 146 -9.17 23.60 27.94
CA SER A 146 -9.44 24.17 29.26
C SER A 146 -8.31 25.04 29.77
N GLU A 147 -7.06 24.69 29.44
CA GLU A 147 -5.86 25.43 29.86
C GLU A 147 -5.49 26.60 28.91
N ARG A 148 -6.28 26.81 27.85
CA ARG A 148 -5.98 27.80 26.82
C ARG A 148 -6.13 29.23 27.38
N LYS A 149 -5.12 30.06 27.19
CA LYS A 149 -5.13 31.47 27.64
C LYS A 149 -6.26 32.30 27.00
N GLU A 150 -6.59 32.00 25.75
CA GLU A 150 -7.59 32.73 24.98
C GLU A 150 -8.76 31.81 24.64
N ARG A 151 -9.98 32.23 24.99
CA ARG A 151 -11.24 31.49 24.77
C ARG A 151 -11.16 30.03 25.27
N PRO A 152 -10.90 29.78 26.57
CA PRO A 152 -10.91 28.43 27.12
C PRO A 152 -12.31 27.80 26.99
N LEU A 153 -12.36 26.47 26.90
CA LEU A 153 -13.61 25.72 26.84
C LEU A 153 -13.66 24.71 27.98
N THR A 154 -14.84 24.58 28.58
CA THR A 154 -15.15 23.45 29.48
C THR A 154 -15.26 22.15 28.69
N ASN A 155 -15.16 21.00 29.37
CA ASN A 155 -15.33 19.69 28.72
C ASN A 155 -16.69 19.53 28.02
N ILE A 156 -17.74 20.15 28.57
CA ILE A 156 -19.10 20.12 28.00
C ILE A 156 -19.14 20.93 26.70
N GLU A 157 -18.58 22.14 26.70
CA GLU A 157 -18.51 23.00 25.51
C GLU A 157 -17.62 22.39 24.43
N ALA A 158 -16.47 21.82 24.82
CA ALA A 158 -15.57 21.13 23.89
C ALA A 158 -16.25 19.93 23.23
N THR A 159 -17.04 19.16 24.00
CA THR A 159 -17.84 18.04 23.47
C THR A 159 -18.92 18.54 22.50
N SER A 160 -19.70 19.54 22.89
CA SER A 160 -20.69 20.16 22.00
C SER A 160 -20.06 20.68 20.71
N ARG A 161 -18.86 21.26 20.81
CA ARG A 161 -18.10 21.74 19.66
C ARG A 161 -17.66 20.62 18.73
N ASP A 162 -17.21 19.49 19.27
CA ASP A 162 -16.84 18.32 18.46
C ASP A 162 -18.04 17.82 17.63
N TYR A 163 -19.22 17.64 18.25
CA TYR A 163 -20.43 17.25 17.53
C TYR A 163 -20.76 18.25 16.42
N SER A 164 -20.74 19.56 16.71
CA SER A 164 -21.00 20.57 15.68
C SER A 164 -19.96 20.57 14.55
N GLU A 165 -18.70 20.25 14.80
CA GLU A 165 -17.68 20.20 13.74
C GLU A 165 -17.81 18.93 12.90
N ILE A 166 -18.17 17.81 13.53
CA ILE A 166 -18.36 16.51 12.87
C ILE A 166 -19.62 16.51 12.02
N GLU A 167 -20.76 16.89 12.59
CA GLU A 167 -22.08 16.75 11.96
C GLU A 167 -22.42 17.97 11.11
N ASN A 168 -22.38 19.18 11.68
CA ASN A 168 -22.88 20.37 10.99
C ASN A 168 -21.91 20.92 9.94
N ILE A 169 -20.61 20.66 10.10
CA ILE A 169 -19.57 21.10 9.14
C ILE A 169 -19.04 19.91 8.32
N GLU A 170 -19.42 18.67 8.65
CA GLU A 170 -18.99 17.45 7.95
C GLU A 170 -17.46 17.25 7.95
N LYS A 171 -16.76 17.67 9.01
CA LYS A 171 -15.30 17.63 9.08
C LYS A 171 -14.73 16.21 9.16
N ALA A 172 -15.54 15.24 9.56
CA ALA A 172 -15.13 13.85 9.63
C ALA A 172 -14.71 13.29 8.26
N GLY A 173 -15.37 13.72 7.17
CA GLY A 173 -15.05 13.25 5.81
C GLY A 173 -13.61 13.60 5.40
N PRO A 174 -13.21 14.88 5.41
CA PRO A 174 -11.84 15.27 5.09
C PRO A 174 -10.78 14.67 6.03
N ILE A 175 -11.10 14.43 7.32
CA ILE A 175 -10.20 13.72 8.23
C ILE A 175 -10.02 12.25 7.79
N ALA A 176 -11.11 11.57 7.44
CA ALA A 176 -11.11 10.14 7.12
C ALA A 176 -10.38 9.80 5.81
N ILE A 177 -10.38 10.72 4.84
CA ILE A 177 -9.73 10.54 3.54
C ILE A 177 -8.32 11.14 3.46
N ALA A 178 -7.78 11.62 4.59
CA ALA A 178 -6.50 12.32 4.59
C ALA A 178 -5.36 11.45 4.04
N ASP A 179 -4.51 12.05 3.21
CA ASP A 179 -3.33 11.38 2.64
C ASP A 179 -2.27 11.08 3.71
N TYR A 180 -2.20 11.94 4.73
CA TYR A 180 -1.31 11.79 5.87
C TYR A 180 -2.05 12.04 7.19
N VAL A 181 -1.64 11.33 8.25
CA VAL A 181 -2.19 11.50 9.60
C VAL A 181 -1.05 11.67 10.60
N VAL A 182 -1.17 12.66 11.48
CA VAL A 182 -0.25 12.86 12.62
C VAL A 182 -1.02 12.70 13.91
N ILE A 183 -0.50 11.87 14.80
CA ILE A 183 -1.07 11.65 16.13
C ILE A 183 -0.34 12.54 17.13
N ASN A 184 -1.07 13.52 17.67
CA ASN A 184 -0.57 14.52 18.61
C ASN A 184 -1.09 14.24 20.04
N ASN A 185 -0.74 13.09 20.60
CA ASN A 185 -1.02 12.76 22.00
C ASN A 185 0.21 12.91 22.91
N GLY A 186 1.41 12.97 22.33
CA GLY A 186 2.68 13.10 23.04
C GLY A 186 3.20 14.54 23.10
N GLY A 187 4.54 14.64 23.15
CA GLY A 187 5.26 15.92 23.22
C GLY A 187 5.47 16.59 21.86
N LEU A 188 5.94 17.84 21.89
CA LEU A 188 6.18 18.64 20.69
C LEU A 188 7.26 18.03 19.78
N ASP A 189 8.31 17.45 20.35
CA ASP A 189 9.40 16.84 19.58
C ASP A 189 8.92 15.63 18.78
N GLU A 190 8.08 14.79 19.39
CA GLU A 190 7.47 13.64 18.71
C GLU A 190 6.53 14.10 17.59
N PHE A 191 5.75 15.16 17.83
CA PHE A 191 4.86 15.75 16.85
C PHE A 191 5.64 16.32 15.65
N ASN A 192 6.71 17.07 15.89
CA ASN A 192 7.57 17.63 14.85
C ASN A 192 8.30 16.53 14.07
N ALA A 193 8.77 15.48 14.74
CA ALA A 193 9.40 14.34 14.07
C ALA A 193 8.44 13.60 13.12
N GLN A 194 7.16 13.49 13.48
CA GLN A 194 6.13 12.94 12.57
C GLN A 194 5.91 13.85 11.35
N LEU A 195 5.86 15.17 11.56
CA LEU A 195 5.70 16.15 10.47
C LEU A 195 6.91 16.18 9.53
N ASP A 196 8.14 16.09 10.05
CA ASP A 196 9.36 15.99 9.23
C ASP A 196 9.35 14.74 8.34
N LYS A 197 8.91 13.59 8.86
CA LYS A 197 8.75 12.38 8.05
C LYS A 197 7.75 12.60 6.91
N ILE A 198 6.60 13.20 7.19
CA ILE A 198 5.58 13.48 6.17
C ILE A 198 6.12 14.45 5.12
N TYR A 199 6.78 15.53 5.54
CA TYR A 199 7.41 16.50 4.63
C TYR A 199 8.41 15.83 3.68
N HIS A 200 9.26 14.93 4.19
CA HIS A 200 10.20 14.18 3.35
C HIS A 200 9.52 13.16 2.42
N ASN A 201 8.46 12.48 2.87
CA ASN A 201 7.71 11.54 2.03
C ASN A 201 6.99 12.28 0.89
N MET A 202 6.41 13.44 1.19
CA MET A 202 5.85 14.33 0.17
C MET A 202 6.92 14.75 -0.84
N ALA A 203 8.16 15.03 -0.42
CA ALA A 203 9.27 15.36 -1.33
C ALA A 203 9.61 14.22 -2.30
N LYS A 204 9.45 12.96 -1.88
CA LYS A 204 9.75 11.76 -2.68
C LYS A 204 8.58 11.23 -3.51
N GLY A 205 7.36 11.71 -3.30
CA GLY A 205 6.17 11.24 -4.01
C GLY A 205 5.63 9.89 -3.51
N GLU A 206 5.97 9.51 -2.28
CA GLU A 206 5.57 8.24 -1.67
C GLU A 206 4.42 8.47 -0.66
N THR A 207 3.20 8.04 -0.98
CA THR A 207 2.09 8.00 -0.01
C THR A 207 2.30 6.86 0.99
N MET A 208 2.20 7.14 2.29
CA MET A 208 2.38 6.13 3.35
C MET A 208 1.35 5.00 3.21
N ASN A 209 1.79 3.84 2.74
CA ASN A 209 1.12 2.59 3.05
C ASN A 209 1.28 2.33 4.55
N LYS A 210 0.16 1.98 5.20
CA LYS A 210 0.09 1.52 6.59
C LYS A 210 1.14 0.43 6.86
N GLU A 211 2.23 0.79 7.51
CA GLU A 211 2.98 -0.14 8.34
C GLU A 211 3.15 0.48 9.73
N MET A 212 2.45 -0.13 10.69
CA MET A 212 2.73 0.04 12.11
C MET A 212 4.19 -0.35 12.33
N ASN A 213 4.93 0.52 13.01
CA ASN A 213 6.34 0.29 13.38
C ASN A 213 6.48 -1.04 14.15
N ASN A 214 6.88 -2.10 13.45
CA ASN A 214 7.78 -3.10 14.00
C ASN A 214 9.20 -2.65 13.63
N ASN A 215 9.82 -1.88 14.52
CA ASN A 215 11.24 -1.58 14.44
C ASN A 215 12.04 -2.88 14.60
N SER A 216 12.39 -3.49 13.47
CA SER A 216 13.60 -4.29 13.26
C SER A 216 13.60 -4.81 11.81
N CYS A 217 13.67 -3.91 10.84
CA CYS A 217 14.03 -4.36 9.49
C CYS A 217 15.52 -4.72 9.50
N CYS A 218 15.79 -6.03 9.45
CA CYS A 218 17.11 -6.66 9.52
C CYS A 218 18.08 -6.25 8.39
N CYS A 219 17.60 -5.50 7.37
CA CYS A 219 18.38 -5.17 6.18
C CYS A 219 19.23 -3.89 6.29
N CYS A 220 19.08 -3.07 7.33
CA CYS A 220 19.71 -1.74 7.40
C CYS A 220 20.74 -1.55 8.53
N THR A 221 21.13 -2.60 9.26
CA THR A 221 22.20 -2.46 10.28
C THR A 221 23.57 -2.67 9.65
N SER A 222 23.97 -1.74 8.79
CA SER A 222 25.38 -1.36 8.71
C SER A 222 25.54 -0.11 9.57
N GLU A 223 26.23 -0.24 10.69
CA GLU A 223 26.62 0.90 11.54
C GLU A 223 27.24 2.01 10.67
N PRO A 224 27.00 3.30 10.97
CA PRO A 224 27.61 4.40 10.24
C PRO A 224 29.11 4.42 10.54
N GLY A 225 29.90 3.76 9.70
CA GLY A 225 31.34 3.93 9.65
C GLY A 225 31.66 5.38 9.26
N ASN A 226 32.46 6.05 10.10
CA ASN A 226 32.97 7.40 9.93
C ASN A 226 33.33 7.74 8.48
N TYR A 227 32.54 8.63 7.86
CA TYR A 227 32.94 9.33 6.65
C TYR A 227 33.90 10.45 7.07
N VAL A 228 35.20 10.20 6.98
CA VAL A 228 36.22 11.24 7.14
C VAL A 228 36.37 11.92 5.78
N ASP A 229 36.00 13.19 5.72
CA ASP A 229 36.42 14.09 4.63
C ASP A 229 37.95 14.15 4.60
N VAL A 230 38.57 13.62 3.54
CA VAL A 230 40.00 13.81 3.31
C VAL A 230 40.19 14.59 2.01
N ASN A 231 40.10 15.90 2.14
CA ASN A 231 40.76 16.82 1.23
C ASN A 231 42.19 17.01 1.76
N LEU A 232 43.15 16.22 1.29
CA LEU A 232 44.57 16.47 1.54
C LEU A 232 45.37 16.39 0.24
N ASN A 233 45.94 17.55 -0.04
CA ASN A 233 46.85 17.91 -1.10
C ASN A 233 48.07 16.97 -1.24
N SER A 234 48.58 16.97 -2.47
CA SER A 234 49.99 16.84 -2.88
C SER A 234 50.99 16.21 -1.89
N ASN A 235 51.60 15.12 -2.35
CA ASN A 235 52.79 14.41 -1.83
C ASN A 235 52.46 13.07 -1.17
N LEU A 236 52.32 12.02 -1.99
CA LEU A 236 52.65 10.63 -1.60
C LEU A 236 52.78 9.70 -2.82
N ASN A 237 53.28 10.22 -3.94
CA ASN A 237 53.80 9.38 -5.02
C ASN A 237 55.26 9.04 -4.71
N GLN A 238 55.49 8.01 -3.89
CA GLN A 238 56.78 7.31 -3.92
C GLN A 238 56.82 5.87 -3.35
N ASN A 239 55.73 5.31 -2.81
CA ASN A 239 55.81 3.96 -2.20
C ASN A 239 54.65 3.01 -2.55
N LEU A 240 54.25 2.93 -3.83
CA LEU A 240 53.24 1.96 -4.29
C LEU A 240 53.76 0.87 -5.25
N ASN A 241 55.07 0.81 -5.50
CA ASN A 241 55.67 -0.19 -6.40
C ASN A 241 56.45 -1.29 -5.65
N SER A 242 55.85 -1.92 -4.63
CA SER A 242 56.45 -3.13 -4.02
C SER A 242 55.47 -4.25 -3.65
N ASN A 243 54.15 -4.10 -3.88
CA ASN A 243 53.17 -5.12 -3.48
C ASN A 243 52.17 -5.54 -4.57
N LEU A 244 52.58 -5.52 -5.85
CA LEU A 244 51.71 -5.94 -6.96
C LEU A 244 51.75 -7.45 -7.30
N ASN A 245 52.45 -8.29 -6.52
CA ASN A 245 52.61 -9.72 -6.84
C ASN A 245 52.08 -10.69 -5.77
N GLN A 246 50.90 -10.43 -5.17
CA GLN A 246 50.28 -11.37 -4.22
C GLN A 246 48.77 -11.63 -4.41
N ASN A 247 48.05 -10.91 -5.27
CA ASN A 247 46.57 -11.05 -5.33
C ASN A 247 46.01 -11.18 -6.74
N SER A 248 46.43 -12.21 -7.49
CA SER A 248 45.76 -12.61 -8.73
C SER A 248 44.42 -13.33 -8.48
N ASN A 249 44.14 -13.81 -7.26
CA ASN A 249 42.91 -14.54 -6.93
C ASN A 249 41.70 -13.64 -6.62
N SER A 250 41.90 -12.40 -6.14
CA SER A 250 40.78 -11.53 -5.71
C SER A 250 40.03 -10.87 -6.88
N LEU A 251 40.71 -10.64 -8.01
CA LEU A 251 40.11 -10.07 -9.22
C LEU A 251 39.16 -11.06 -9.92
N THR A 252 39.42 -12.36 -9.82
CA THR A 252 38.54 -13.42 -10.33
C THR A 252 37.22 -13.52 -9.54
N GLU A 253 37.27 -13.37 -8.22
CA GLU A 253 36.07 -13.41 -7.36
C GLU A 253 35.21 -12.14 -7.50
N LEU A 254 35.84 -10.97 -7.63
CA LEU A 254 35.16 -9.70 -7.88
C LEU A 254 34.43 -9.66 -9.23
N ASN A 255 34.97 -10.33 -10.26
CA ASN A 255 34.33 -10.44 -11.55
C ASN A 255 33.17 -11.45 -11.56
N ALA A 256 33.23 -12.51 -10.75
CA ALA A 256 32.11 -13.44 -10.57
C ALA A 256 30.90 -12.76 -9.90
N ILE A 257 31.13 -11.91 -8.90
CA ILE A 257 30.07 -11.19 -8.17
C ILE A 257 29.36 -10.16 -9.07
N LYS A 258 30.06 -9.54 -10.03
CA LYS A 258 29.45 -8.61 -11.01
C LYS A 258 28.53 -9.30 -12.03
N THR A 259 28.59 -10.62 -12.18
CA THR A 259 27.77 -11.38 -13.14
C THR A 259 26.52 -12.02 -12.54
N MET A 260 26.37 -12.04 -11.22
CA MET A 260 25.15 -12.51 -10.57
C MET A 260 24.22 -11.33 -10.27
N ASN A 261 23.58 -10.80 -11.30
CA ASN A 261 22.38 -10.00 -11.08
C ASN A 261 21.29 -10.99 -10.60
N PRO A 262 20.84 -10.97 -9.33
CA PRO A 262 19.84 -11.93 -8.88
C PRO A 262 18.56 -11.66 -9.68
N MET A 263 18.26 -12.55 -10.61
CA MET A 263 17.10 -12.44 -11.48
C MET A 263 15.85 -12.45 -10.59
N ARG A 264 15.17 -11.29 -10.52
CA ARG A 264 13.94 -11.16 -9.74
C ARG A 264 12.92 -12.18 -10.27
N PRO A 265 12.41 -13.09 -9.43
CA PRO A 265 11.45 -14.08 -9.88
C PRO A 265 10.18 -13.39 -10.41
N THR A 266 9.54 -14.01 -11.40
CA THR A 266 8.24 -13.54 -11.88
C THR A 266 7.21 -13.63 -10.75
N LYS A 267 6.11 -12.88 -10.84
CA LYS A 267 5.04 -12.97 -9.83
C LYS A 267 4.50 -14.39 -9.69
N VAL A 268 4.33 -15.09 -10.81
CA VAL A 268 3.83 -16.46 -10.83
C VAL A 268 4.81 -17.39 -10.11
N ASP A 269 6.10 -17.31 -10.42
CA ASP A 269 7.12 -18.11 -9.74
C ASP A 269 7.16 -17.77 -8.24
N TYR A 270 7.10 -16.49 -7.88
CA TYR A 270 7.05 -16.04 -6.49
C TYR A 270 5.90 -16.67 -5.70
N TYR A 271 4.67 -16.63 -6.22
CA TYR A 271 3.52 -17.21 -5.52
C TYR A 271 3.55 -18.74 -5.50
N LEU A 272 4.04 -19.39 -6.55
CA LEU A 272 4.25 -20.84 -6.58
C LEU A 272 5.34 -21.29 -5.61
N ASP A 273 6.40 -20.50 -5.43
CA ASP A 273 7.47 -20.77 -4.47
C ASP A 273 7.00 -20.59 -3.04
N ILE A 274 6.11 -19.63 -2.78
CA ILE A 274 5.41 -19.53 -1.48
C ILE A 274 4.53 -20.77 -1.27
N ALA A 275 3.74 -21.18 -2.26
CA ALA A 275 2.93 -22.39 -2.18
C ALA A 275 3.79 -23.63 -1.91
N LYS A 276 4.99 -23.69 -2.49
CA LYS A 276 6.00 -24.73 -2.20
C LYS A 276 6.51 -24.67 -0.76
N GLN A 277 6.73 -23.50 -0.17
CA GLN A 277 7.08 -23.42 1.25
C GLN A 277 5.91 -23.81 2.16
N VAL A 278 4.69 -23.38 1.83
CA VAL A 278 3.46 -23.75 2.58
C VAL A 278 3.25 -25.27 2.54
N CYS A 279 3.52 -25.91 1.41
CA CYS A 279 3.44 -27.36 1.22
C CYS A 279 4.28 -28.15 2.24
N LYS A 280 5.41 -27.60 2.71
CA LYS A 280 6.26 -28.27 3.70
C LYS A 280 5.59 -28.43 5.08
N ARG A 281 4.52 -27.69 5.36
CA ARG A 281 3.75 -27.81 6.61
C ARG A 281 2.76 -28.97 6.60
N SER A 282 2.52 -29.60 5.45
CA SER A 282 1.58 -30.71 5.29
C SER A 282 1.90 -31.91 6.18
N THR A 283 0.86 -32.47 6.77
CA THR A 283 0.96 -33.62 7.70
C THR A 283 0.51 -34.93 7.08
N CYS A 284 0.36 -34.97 5.76
CA CYS A 284 -0.04 -36.17 5.02
C CYS A 284 1.16 -37.04 4.65
N LEU A 285 1.08 -38.33 4.96
CA LEU A 285 2.12 -39.33 4.67
C LEU A 285 2.21 -39.78 3.19
N ARG A 286 1.27 -39.34 2.34
CA ARG A 286 1.22 -39.75 0.92
C ARG A 286 1.79 -38.68 0.00
N ARG A 287 1.27 -37.46 0.11
CA ARG A 287 1.62 -36.31 -0.72
C ARG A 287 1.44 -35.04 0.08
N ARG A 288 2.30 -34.07 -0.17
CA ARG A 288 2.23 -32.74 0.41
C ARG A 288 1.74 -31.79 -0.66
N PHE A 289 0.82 -30.90 -0.28
CA PHE A 289 0.28 -29.86 -1.13
C PHE A 289 0.22 -28.56 -0.34
N GLY A 290 0.53 -27.47 -1.02
CA GLY A 290 0.39 -26.10 -0.52
C GLY A 290 -0.36 -25.25 -1.54
N ALA A 291 -1.25 -24.40 -1.04
CA ALA A 291 -2.08 -23.50 -1.82
C ALA A 291 -1.95 -22.08 -1.27
N VAL A 292 -1.98 -21.09 -2.15
CA VAL A 292 -1.94 -19.65 -1.83
C VAL A 292 -3.01 -18.96 -2.65
N ILE A 293 -3.84 -18.12 -2.03
CA ILE A 293 -4.86 -17.33 -2.72
C ILE A 293 -4.40 -15.88 -2.78
N VAL A 294 -4.39 -15.32 -3.99
CA VAL A 294 -3.93 -13.96 -4.28
C VAL A 294 -5.04 -13.18 -4.97
N THR A 295 -5.34 -11.98 -4.47
CA THR A 295 -6.34 -11.09 -5.09
C THR A 295 -5.82 -10.48 -6.38
N LYS A 296 -6.71 -9.83 -7.14
CA LYS A 296 -6.34 -9.05 -8.34
C LYS A 296 -5.39 -7.87 -8.04
N GLY A 297 -5.33 -7.43 -6.77
CA GLY A 297 -4.42 -6.39 -6.30
C GLY A 297 -3.10 -6.93 -5.73
N ASP A 298 -2.68 -8.13 -6.14
CA ASP A 298 -1.41 -8.78 -5.71
C ASP A 298 -1.28 -9.06 -4.20
N LYS A 299 -2.40 -9.06 -3.46
CA LYS A 299 -2.41 -9.35 -2.01
C LYS A 299 -2.64 -10.83 -1.76
N ILE A 300 -1.73 -11.49 -1.03
CA ILE A 300 -1.97 -12.83 -0.51
C ILE A 300 -2.97 -12.73 0.64
N ILE A 301 -4.10 -13.44 0.53
CA ILE A 301 -5.18 -13.38 1.53
C ILE A 301 -5.31 -14.64 2.37
N ALA A 302 -4.85 -15.78 1.84
CA ALA A 302 -4.84 -17.03 2.58
C ALA A 302 -3.80 -18.00 2.03
N THR A 303 -3.39 -18.90 2.91
CA THR A 303 -2.56 -20.06 2.59
C THR A 303 -3.22 -21.31 3.15
N GLY A 304 -3.08 -22.44 2.47
CA GLY A 304 -3.57 -23.72 2.94
C GLY A 304 -2.59 -24.83 2.61
N TYR A 305 -2.50 -25.82 3.49
CA TYR A 305 -1.77 -27.05 3.26
C TYR A 305 -2.65 -28.23 3.64
N ASN A 306 -2.40 -29.40 3.06
CA ASN A 306 -3.21 -30.58 3.39
C ASN A 306 -2.83 -31.16 4.76
N GLY A 307 -3.83 -31.33 5.62
CA GLY A 307 -3.64 -31.72 7.02
C GLY A 307 -4.95 -32.04 7.73
N ALA A 308 -4.87 -32.64 8.91
CA ALA A 308 -6.05 -33.02 9.69
C ALA A 308 -6.87 -31.80 10.14
N ILE A 309 -8.15 -32.02 10.46
CA ILE A 309 -9.00 -30.98 11.07
C ILE A 309 -8.40 -30.48 12.38
N ARG A 310 -8.72 -29.23 12.74
CA ARG A 310 -8.26 -28.61 13.99
C ARG A 310 -8.57 -29.52 15.19
N LYS A 311 -7.60 -29.64 16.10
CA LYS A 311 -7.66 -30.44 17.34
C LYS A 311 -7.64 -31.96 17.15
N ALA A 312 -7.71 -32.49 15.93
CA ALA A 312 -7.52 -33.92 15.67
C ALA A 312 -6.03 -34.23 15.49
N LYS A 313 -5.60 -35.39 15.99
CA LYS A 313 -4.25 -35.90 15.71
C LYS A 313 -4.09 -36.18 14.22
N ASP A 314 -3.00 -35.70 13.64
CA ASP A 314 -2.71 -35.89 12.23
C ASP A 314 -1.99 -37.21 11.91
N CYS A 315 -1.74 -37.48 10.63
CA CYS A 315 -1.12 -38.74 10.21
C CYS A 315 0.36 -38.83 10.59
N LEU A 316 1.08 -37.71 10.72
CA LEU A 316 2.46 -37.70 11.22
C LEU A 316 2.48 -38.03 12.72
N GLU A 317 1.60 -37.42 13.50
CA GLU A 317 1.49 -37.67 14.95
C GLU A 317 1.07 -39.11 15.25
N ILE A 318 0.12 -39.65 14.49
CA ILE A 318 -0.36 -41.03 14.67
C ILE A 318 0.64 -42.05 14.09
N GLY A 319 1.45 -41.66 13.12
CA GLY A 319 2.41 -42.54 12.43
C GLY A 319 1.78 -43.51 11.43
N VAL A 320 0.46 -43.44 11.19
CA VAL A 320 -0.22 -44.29 10.19
C VAL A 320 -1.30 -43.53 9.41
N CYS A 321 -1.34 -43.77 8.09
CA CYS A 321 -2.43 -43.36 7.23
C CYS A 321 -3.32 -44.57 6.90
N MET A 322 -4.59 -44.52 7.30
CA MET A 322 -5.55 -45.61 7.05
C MET A 322 -5.67 -45.97 5.57
N ARG A 323 -5.63 -44.95 4.69
CA ARG A 323 -5.69 -45.17 3.23
C ARG A 323 -4.44 -45.87 2.69
N GLN A 324 -3.26 -45.67 3.29
CA GLN A 324 -2.05 -46.44 2.94
C GLN A 324 -2.14 -47.86 3.46
N ALA A 325 -2.54 -48.05 4.72
CA ALA A 325 -2.68 -49.36 5.35
C ALA A 325 -3.65 -50.28 4.58
N LEU A 326 -4.77 -49.70 4.12
CA LEU A 326 -5.79 -50.41 3.33
C LEU A 326 -5.50 -50.42 1.82
N LYS A 327 -4.33 -49.95 1.37
CA LYS A 327 -3.92 -49.90 -0.05
C LYS A 327 -4.95 -49.22 -0.98
N ILE A 328 -5.58 -48.15 -0.50
CA ILE A 328 -6.60 -47.43 -1.26
C ILE A 328 -5.96 -46.58 -2.37
N PRO A 329 -6.37 -46.75 -3.65
CA PRO A 329 -5.88 -45.97 -4.76
C PRO A 329 -6.10 -44.45 -4.60
N PRO A 330 -5.30 -43.60 -5.26
CA PRO A 330 -5.58 -42.17 -5.37
C PRO A 330 -6.98 -41.92 -5.95
N GLY A 331 -7.64 -40.83 -5.55
CA GLY A 331 -8.97 -40.48 -6.07
C GLY A 331 -10.16 -41.23 -5.47
N GLN A 332 -9.93 -42.21 -4.58
CA GLN A 332 -11.00 -43.06 -4.03
C GLN A 332 -11.07 -43.00 -2.50
N ARG A 333 -12.27 -43.26 -1.96
CA ARG A 333 -12.59 -43.42 -0.53
C ARG A 333 -12.03 -42.29 0.35
N TYR A 334 -12.42 -41.06 0.05
CA TYR A 334 -11.95 -39.86 0.75
C TYR A 334 -12.53 -39.72 2.16
N GLU A 335 -13.67 -40.37 2.44
CA GLU A 335 -14.27 -40.50 3.77
C GLU A 335 -13.34 -41.17 4.79
N LEU A 336 -12.36 -41.96 4.32
CA LEU A 336 -11.32 -42.57 5.16
C LEU A 336 -10.12 -41.63 5.38
N CYS A 337 -10.09 -40.48 4.70
CA CYS A 337 -9.04 -39.48 4.84
C CYS A 337 -9.40 -38.52 5.96
N LYS A 338 -8.49 -38.36 6.94
CA LYS A 338 -8.66 -37.37 8.02
C LYS A 338 -8.27 -35.96 7.60
N SER A 339 -7.57 -35.84 6.46
CA SER A 339 -6.98 -34.58 6.00
C SER A 339 -7.90 -33.85 5.04
N PHE A 340 -8.08 -32.55 5.28
CA PHE A 340 -8.55 -31.61 4.27
C PHE A 340 -7.43 -31.34 3.26
N HIS A 341 -7.82 -31.02 2.03
CA HIS A 341 -6.87 -30.65 0.99
C HIS A 341 -6.40 -29.20 1.15
N ALA A 342 -5.26 -28.88 0.54
CA ALA A 342 -4.62 -27.56 0.66
C ALA A 342 -5.53 -26.45 0.13
N GLU A 343 -6.17 -26.67 -1.02
CA GLU A 343 -7.09 -25.75 -1.67
C GLU A 343 -8.31 -25.45 -0.81
N GLN A 344 -8.88 -26.48 -0.17
CA GLN A 344 -10.02 -26.34 0.73
C GLN A 344 -9.64 -25.52 1.96
N ASN A 345 -8.49 -25.83 2.56
CA ASN A 345 -7.99 -25.08 3.72
C ASN A 345 -7.70 -23.62 3.39
N ALA A 346 -7.13 -23.34 2.22
CA ALA A 346 -6.88 -21.96 1.77
C ALA A 346 -8.20 -21.20 1.60
N ILE A 347 -9.20 -21.82 0.97
CA ILE A 347 -10.53 -21.23 0.76
C ILE A 347 -11.26 -20.97 2.09
N LEU A 348 -11.23 -21.94 3.00
CA LEU A 348 -11.87 -21.81 4.32
C LEU A 348 -11.22 -20.71 5.19
N ALA A 349 -9.95 -20.41 4.97
CA ALA A 349 -9.22 -19.37 5.70
C ALA A 349 -9.37 -17.98 5.08
N ALA A 350 -9.78 -17.88 3.81
CA ALA A 350 -9.90 -16.61 3.11
C ALA A 350 -11.25 -15.93 3.37
N ASP A 351 -11.24 -14.60 3.44
CA ASP A 351 -12.45 -13.79 3.47
C ASP A 351 -13.26 -13.97 2.16
N PRO A 352 -14.56 -14.33 2.22
CA PRO A 352 -15.40 -14.52 1.04
C PRO A 352 -15.47 -13.33 0.08
N ILE A 353 -15.44 -12.11 0.59
CA ILE A 353 -15.50 -10.90 -0.24
C ILE A 353 -14.17 -10.70 -0.95
N GLU A 354 -13.04 -10.84 -0.23
CA GLU A 354 -11.73 -10.61 -0.82
C GLU A 354 -11.30 -11.69 -1.82
N ARG A 355 -11.74 -12.95 -1.63
CA ARG A 355 -11.36 -14.07 -2.50
C ARG A 355 -12.16 -14.14 -3.80
N ARG A 356 -13.24 -13.36 -3.96
CA ARG A 356 -14.02 -13.33 -5.20
C ARG A 356 -13.16 -12.87 -6.37
N GLY A 357 -13.06 -13.71 -7.39
CA GLY A 357 -12.25 -13.47 -8.58
C GLY A 357 -10.74 -13.54 -8.35
N ALA A 358 -10.30 -14.10 -7.21
CA ALA A 358 -8.89 -14.29 -6.91
C ALA A 358 -8.26 -15.43 -7.73
N THR A 359 -6.93 -15.54 -7.68
CA THR A 359 -6.17 -16.64 -8.28
C THR A 359 -5.61 -17.54 -7.18
N LEU A 360 -5.79 -18.86 -7.33
CA LEU A 360 -5.24 -19.86 -6.43
C LEU A 360 -3.97 -20.47 -7.05
N TYR A 361 -2.85 -20.35 -6.36
CA TYR A 361 -1.58 -20.96 -6.73
C TYR A 361 -1.41 -22.27 -5.97
N LEU A 362 -1.12 -23.36 -6.67
CA LEU A 362 -1.05 -24.72 -6.13
C LEU A 362 0.32 -25.35 -6.40
N HIS A 363 0.92 -25.90 -5.36
CA HIS A 363 2.14 -26.71 -5.45
C HIS A 363 1.94 -28.04 -4.73
N GLY A 364 2.54 -29.10 -5.24
CA GLY A 364 2.44 -30.43 -4.69
C GLY A 364 3.73 -31.21 -4.91
N GLU A 365 4.11 -31.99 -3.90
CA GLU A 365 5.29 -32.85 -3.92
C GLU A 365 4.97 -34.15 -3.19
N THR A 366 5.71 -35.20 -3.51
CA THR A 366 5.73 -36.42 -2.72
C THR A 366 6.53 -36.20 -1.42
N VAL A 367 6.44 -37.16 -0.50
CA VAL A 367 7.07 -37.05 0.84
C VAL A 367 8.59 -36.98 0.80
N ASP A 368 9.21 -37.46 -0.27
CA ASP A 368 10.64 -37.33 -0.61
C ASP A 368 11.02 -35.96 -1.20
N GLY A 369 10.03 -35.12 -1.53
CA GLY A 369 10.25 -33.80 -2.15
C GLY A 369 10.22 -33.81 -3.68
N SER A 370 9.95 -34.96 -4.31
CA SER A 370 9.80 -35.01 -5.77
C SER A 370 8.51 -34.29 -6.20
N PRO A 371 8.53 -33.48 -7.28
CA PRO A 371 7.35 -32.77 -7.76
C PRO A 371 6.17 -33.71 -8.07
N SER A 372 4.95 -33.28 -7.74
CA SER A 372 3.72 -34.01 -8.02
C SER A 372 2.82 -33.26 -8.98
N TYR A 373 1.92 -33.97 -9.66
CA TYR A 373 0.89 -33.34 -10.49
C TYR A 373 -0.03 -32.46 -9.64
N CYS A 374 -0.16 -31.19 -10.02
CA CYS A 374 -0.89 -30.16 -9.28
C CYS A 374 -2.26 -29.86 -9.90
N GLU A 375 -2.98 -30.86 -10.38
CA GLU A 375 -4.37 -30.68 -10.80
C GLU A 375 -5.31 -30.86 -9.60
N PRO A 376 -6.21 -29.89 -9.31
CA PRO A 376 -7.19 -30.03 -8.25
C PRO A 376 -8.05 -31.28 -8.44
N CYS A 377 -8.31 -32.02 -7.36
CA CYS A 377 -9.25 -33.14 -7.44
C CYS A 377 -10.69 -32.64 -7.61
N MET A 378 -11.64 -33.52 -7.95
CA MET A 378 -13.05 -33.12 -8.16
C MET A 378 -13.66 -32.40 -6.95
N MET A 379 -13.35 -32.84 -5.73
CA MET A 379 -13.85 -32.16 -4.52
C MET A 379 -13.29 -30.73 -4.39
N CYS A 380 -12.00 -30.55 -4.71
CA CYS A 380 -11.37 -29.24 -4.70
C CYS A 380 -11.89 -28.36 -5.84
N LYS A 381 -12.10 -28.90 -7.05
CA LYS A 381 -12.72 -28.19 -8.18
C LYS A 381 -14.07 -27.58 -7.76
N ARG A 382 -14.95 -28.38 -7.14
CA ARG A 382 -16.23 -27.89 -6.59
C ARG A 382 -16.04 -26.83 -5.51
N THR A 383 -15.10 -27.02 -4.60
CA THR A 383 -14.81 -26.05 -3.53
C THR A 383 -14.29 -24.72 -4.09
N ILE A 384 -13.47 -24.76 -5.14
CA ILE A 384 -12.89 -23.60 -5.84
C ILE A 384 -14.00 -22.82 -6.56
N VAL A 385 -14.90 -23.52 -7.26
CA VAL A 385 -16.09 -22.91 -7.90
C VAL A 385 -17.00 -22.25 -6.87
N GLN A 386 -17.40 -22.99 -5.83
CA GLN A 386 -18.20 -22.46 -4.72
C GLN A 386 -17.50 -21.30 -4.01
N GLY A 387 -16.18 -21.26 -4.14
CA GLY A 387 -15.32 -20.24 -3.59
C GLY A 387 -15.15 -18.99 -4.44
N GLU A 388 -15.82 -18.91 -5.58
CA GLU A 388 -15.74 -17.78 -6.52
C GLU A 388 -14.30 -17.43 -6.93
N ILE A 389 -13.38 -18.40 -6.91
CA ILE A 389 -12.03 -18.24 -7.42
C ILE A 389 -12.11 -18.22 -8.96
N ALA A 390 -11.36 -17.33 -9.61
CA ALA A 390 -11.40 -17.21 -11.07
C ALA A 390 -10.47 -18.21 -11.76
N LYS A 391 -9.27 -18.41 -11.19
CA LYS A 391 -8.19 -19.14 -11.83
C LYS A 391 -7.40 -19.99 -10.85
N VAL A 392 -6.89 -21.11 -11.34
CA VAL A 392 -5.91 -21.93 -10.63
C VAL A 392 -4.63 -21.99 -11.45
N ILE A 393 -3.48 -21.80 -10.81
CA ILE A 393 -2.17 -21.91 -11.44
C ILE A 393 -1.34 -22.93 -10.65
N GLY A 394 -0.76 -23.92 -11.33
CA GLY A 394 0.03 -24.96 -10.68
C GLY A 394 1.26 -25.37 -11.47
N ARG A 395 2.34 -25.67 -10.76
CA ARG A 395 3.59 -26.17 -11.36
C ARG A 395 3.52 -27.69 -11.51
N GLN A 396 3.74 -28.20 -12.72
CA GLN A 396 3.76 -29.62 -13.02
C GLN A 396 5.14 -30.25 -12.74
N PRO A 397 5.23 -31.60 -12.71
CA PRO A 397 6.50 -32.27 -12.43
C PRO A 397 7.62 -32.00 -13.44
N ASP A 398 7.27 -31.69 -14.69
CA ASP A 398 8.20 -31.31 -15.75
C ASP A 398 8.67 -29.84 -15.64
N GLY A 399 8.23 -29.12 -14.61
CA GLY A 399 8.55 -27.72 -14.36
C GLY A 399 7.63 -26.73 -15.09
N THR A 400 6.76 -27.20 -15.97
CA THR A 400 5.81 -26.34 -16.70
C THR A 400 4.76 -25.77 -15.76
N ILE A 401 4.25 -24.59 -16.09
CA ILE A 401 3.17 -23.94 -15.35
C ILE A 401 1.89 -24.15 -16.15
N ARG A 402 0.89 -24.73 -15.49
CA ARG A 402 -0.44 -24.92 -16.05
C ARG A 402 -1.41 -23.96 -15.37
N GLU A 403 -2.20 -23.28 -16.19
CA GLU A 403 -3.31 -22.44 -15.76
C GLU A 403 -4.62 -23.16 -16.09
N TRP A 404 -5.57 -23.10 -15.16
CA TRP A 404 -6.93 -23.55 -15.36
C TRP A 404 -7.87 -22.37 -15.10
N ASP A 405 -8.73 -22.11 -16.07
CA ASP A 405 -9.90 -21.27 -15.86
C ASP A 405 -10.96 -22.08 -15.09
N VAL A 406 -11.50 -21.51 -14.01
CA VAL A 406 -12.46 -22.21 -13.15
C VAL A 406 -13.78 -22.53 -13.88
N HIS A 407 -14.11 -21.82 -14.96
CA HIS A 407 -15.23 -22.19 -15.81
C HIS A 407 -15.07 -23.57 -16.46
N GLU A 408 -13.85 -24.02 -16.72
CA GLU A 408 -13.62 -25.38 -17.22
C GLU A 408 -14.00 -26.46 -16.20
N PHE A 409 -13.94 -26.14 -14.90
CA PHE A 409 -14.34 -27.07 -13.85
C PHE A 409 -15.85 -27.25 -13.81
N ILE A 410 -16.62 -26.19 -14.10
CA ILE A 410 -18.08 -26.24 -14.20
C ILE A 410 -18.49 -27.09 -15.41
N VAL A 411 -17.81 -26.91 -16.54
CA VAL A 411 -17.99 -27.76 -17.74
C VAL A 411 -17.78 -29.22 -17.41
N GLU A 412 -16.63 -29.55 -16.80
CA GLU A 412 -16.23 -30.92 -16.49
C GLU A 412 -17.19 -31.58 -15.50
N GLU A 413 -17.72 -30.82 -14.54
CA GLU A 413 -18.74 -31.31 -13.61
C GLU A 413 -20.04 -31.66 -14.32
N ASN A 414 -20.51 -30.82 -15.24
CA ASN A 414 -21.79 -31.04 -15.92
C ASN A 414 -21.73 -32.09 -17.04
N LEU A 415 -20.60 -32.17 -17.76
CA LEU A 415 -20.48 -32.99 -18.98
C LEU A 415 -19.57 -34.21 -18.82
N GLY A 416 -18.86 -34.32 -17.70
CA GLY A 416 -17.90 -35.38 -17.42
C GLY A 416 -16.52 -35.18 -18.05
N LYS A 417 -15.52 -35.89 -17.49
CA LYS A 417 -14.09 -35.76 -17.84
C LYS A 417 -13.72 -36.07 -19.30
N ASN A 418 -14.54 -36.87 -19.98
CA ASN A 418 -14.25 -37.34 -21.34
C ASN A 418 -15.03 -36.57 -22.41
N PHE A 419 -15.54 -35.37 -22.08
CA PHE A 419 -16.24 -34.55 -23.05
C PHE A 419 -15.28 -34.14 -24.19
N PRO A 420 -15.65 -34.38 -25.47
CA PRO A 420 -14.76 -34.11 -26.61
C PRO A 420 -14.31 -32.65 -26.65
N LYS A 421 -13.00 -32.43 -26.80
CA LYS A 421 -12.45 -31.06 -26.85
C LYS A 421 -12.91 -30.31 -28.09
N GLU A 422 -13.22 -31.02 -29.19
CA GLU A 422 -13.67 -30.41 -30.44
C GLU A 422 -15.02 -29.69 -30.30
N ILE A 423 -15.84 -30.09 -29.32
CA ILE A 423 -17.15 -29.48 -29.08
C ILE A 423 -17.02 -28.15 -28.31
N LYS A 424 -15.90 -27.91 -27.62
CA LYS A 424 -15.72 -26.68 -26.80
C LYS A 424 -15.69 -25.39 -27.61
N ASP A 425 -15.34 -25.46 -28.88
CA ASP A 425 -15.25 -24.30 -29.77
C ASP A 425 -16.54 -24.02 -30.56
N THR A 426 -17.57 -24.85 -30.38
CA THR A 426 -18.86 -24.71 -31.06
C THR A 426 -19.73 -23.60 -30.46
N ASN A 427 -20.59 -23.00 -31.28
CA ASN A 427 -21.56 -22.02 -30.80
C ASN A 427 -22.58 -22.66 -29.84
N GLU A 428 -22.98 -23.93 -30.07
CA GLU A 428 -23.88 -24.63 -29.14
C GLU A 428 -23.27 -24.78 -27.75
N PHE A 429 -21.97 -25.06 -27.67
CA PHE A 429 -21.28 -25.15 -26.39
C PHE A 429 -21.14 -23.80 -25.68
N ARG A 430 -20.89 -22.72 -26.41
CA ARG A 430 -20.89 -21.35 -25.84
C ARG A 430 -22.27 -20.97 -25.29
N GLU A 431 -23.33 -21.35 -25.98
CA GLU A 431 -24.70 -21.11 -25.56
C GLU A 431 -25.13 -22.00 -24.38
N TYR A 432 -24.66 -23.24 -24.33
CA TYR A 432 -24.75 -24.09 -23.14
C TYR A 432 -24.02 -23.47 -21.95
N MET A 433 -22.81 -22.97 -22.15
CA MET A 433 -22.03 -22.33 -21.10
C MET A 433 -22.70 -21.09 -20.53
N LYS A 434 -23.29 -20.26 -21.40
CA LYS A 434 -24.08 -19.11 -20.99
C LYS A 434 -25.24 -19.53 -20.07
N ARG A 435 -25.95 -20.61 -20.42
CA ARG A 435 -27.05 -21.18 -19.61
C ARG A 435 -26.60 -21.87 -18.33
N ALA A 436 -25.38 -22.40 -18.28
CA ALA A 436 -24.83 -23.08 -17.11
C ALA A 436 -24.13 -22.14 -16.12
N SER A 437 -23.84 -20.90 -16.54
CA SER A 437 -23.22 -19.85 -15.73
C SER A 437 -24.20 -18.82 -15.15
N GLU A 438 -25.44 -18.79 -15.66
CA GLU A 438 -26.60 -18.05 -15.11
C GLU A 438 -27.24 -18.84 -13.97
#